data_AF-A0A9P0HYT3-F1
#
_entry.id   AF-A0A9P0HYT3-F1
#
_cell.length_a   1.000
_cell.length_b   1.000
_cell.length_c   1.000
_cell.angle_alpha   90.00
_cell.angle_beta   90.00
_cell.angle_gamma   90.00
#
_symmetry.space_group_name_H-M   'P 1'
#
loop_
_entity.id
_entity.type
_entity.pdbx_description
1 polymer ?
#
loop_
_entity_poly.entity_id
_entity_poly.type
_entity_poly.pdbx_seq_one_letter_code
_entity_poly.pdbx_strand_id
1 'polypeptide(L)'
;MQKCNDDNIPLADDDPQVIINDEIENNHLDHGRSMDSLPSSYTGGSSSPGLNGPPSFEPDSGIDEQEEKARLISQVLELQNTLDDLSQRVDSVKEENLKLRSENQVLGQYIENLMSASSVFQSTTPNIGKK
;
A
#
# COMPACT_ATOMS: atom_id res chain seq x y z
N MET A 1 -40.30 1.85 12.99
CA MET A 1 -39.01 1.16 12.77
C MET A 1 -37.92 2.22 12.80
N GLN A 2 -37.09 2.17 13.84
CA GLN A 2 -35.97 3.07 14.11
C GLN A 2 -34.88 2.84 13.04
N LYS A 3 -34.42 3.88 12.34
CA LYS A 3 -33.21 3.77 11.52
C LYS A 3 -32.00 4.00 12.41
N CYS A 4 -31.11 3.00 12.48
CA CYS A 4 -29.78 3.18 13.04
C CYS A 4 -28.99 4.09 12.09
N ASN A 5 -28.56 5.25 12.57
CA ASN A 5 -27.62 6.13 11.89
C ASN A 5 -26.23 5.79 12.45
N ASP A 6 -25.50 4.92 11.78
CA ASP A 6 -24.12 4.53 12.12
C ASP A 6 -23.10 5.35 11.30
N ASP A 7 -23.34 6.66 11.13
CA ASP A 7 -22.44 7.58 10.43
C ASP A 7 -21.48 8.30 11.41
N ASN A 8 -20.83 7.55 12.31
CA ASN A 8 -19.70 8.05 13.09
C ASN A 8 -18.56 7.02 13.04
N ILE A 9 -17.98 6.86 11.85
CA ILE A 9 -16.67 6.24 11.69
C ILE A 9 -15.63 7.31 12.06
N PRO A 10 -14.79 7.12 13.10
CA PRO A 10 -13.76 8.08 13.45
C PRO A 10 -12.77 8.26 12.30
N LEU A 11 -12.55 9.50 11.89
CA LEU A 11 -11.60 9.88 10.85
C LEU A 11 -10.18 9.65 11.42
N ALA A 12 -9.43 8.71 10.84
CA ALA A 12 -8.02 8.43 11.18
C ALA A 12 -7.06 9.51 10.63
N ASP A 13 -7.48 10.78 10.69
CA ASP A 13 -6.85 11.95 10.07
C ASP A 13 -5.87 12.66 11.02
N ASP A 14 -6.05 12.52 12.34
CA ASP A 14 -5.18 13.17 13.34
C ASP A 14 -3.88 12.38 13.63
N ASP A 15 -3.14 11.97 12.60
CA ASP A 15 -1.73 11.55 12.76
C ASP A 15 -0.81 12.73 12.36
N PRO A 16 -0.29 13.52 13.32
CA PRO A 16 0.49 14.72 13.04
C PRO A 16 1.93 14.45 12.53
N GLN A 17 2.20 13.31 11.88
CA GLN A 17 3.55 12.95 11.42
C GLN A 17 3.56 12.24 10.06
N VAL A 18 3.11 12.92 8.99
CA VAL A 18 3.59 12.65 7.62
C VAL A 18 3.77 14.00 6.90
N ILE A 19 4.89 14.66 7.16
CA ILE A 19 5.44 15.67 6.26
C ILE A 19 6.52 14.94 5.45
N ILE A 20 6.18 14.52 4.24
CA ILE A 20 7.17 14.00 3.28
C ILE A 20 7.81 15.24 2.66
N ASN A 21 8.99 15.63 3.16
CA ASN A 21 9.83 16.63 2.50
C ASN A 21 10.64 15.93 1.40
N ASP A 22 10.39 16.29 0.14
CA ASP A 22 11.07 15.75 -1.06
C ASP A 22 12.46 16.37 -1.30
N GLU A 23 13.35 16.36 -0.29
CA GLU A 23 14.74 16.83 -0.46
C GLU A 23 15.73 15.82 0.12
N ILE A 24 16.39 15.09 -0.79
CA ILE A 24 17.49 14.18 -0.52
C ILE A 24 18.71 15.01 -0.10
N GLU A 25 19.09 14.97 1.18
CA GLU A 25 20.46 15.21 1.61
C GLU A 25 20.94 14.17 2.63
N ASN A 26 22.18 13.78 2.43
CA ASN A 26 22.90 12.67 3.03
C ASN A 26 23.17 12.85 4.53
N ASN A 27 23.33 11.70 5.19
CA ASN A 27 24.04 11.46 6.46
C ASN A 27 23.20 11.60 7.74
N HIS A 28 22.85 10.47 8.35
CA HIS A 28 23.47 9.99 9.60
C HIS A 28 22.53 8.99 10.31
N LEU A 29 22.55 7.73 9.87
CA LEU A 29 22.10 6.64 10.73
C LEU A 29 23.28 6.28 11.64
N ASP A 30 23.42 7.03 12.74
CA ASP A 30 24.19 6.59 13.90
C ASP A 30 23.47 5.40 14.54
N HIS A 31 23.62 4.22 13.95
CA HIS A 31 23.28 2.95 14.58
C HIS A 31 24.53 2.35 15.20
N GLY A 32 25.12 3.10 16.13
CA GLY A 32 26.27 2.69 16.91
C GLY A 32 25.89 2.40 18.37
N ARG A 33 25.20 1.28 18.65
CA ARG A 33 25.32 0.61 19.96
C ARG A 33 25.27 -0.91 19.83
N SER A 34 26.45 -1.48 20.08
CA SER A 34 26.77 -2.87 20.39
C SER A 34 25.67 -3.58 21.18
N MET A 35 25.22 -4.73 20.69
CA MET A 35 24.73 -5.80 21.55
C MET A 35 25.87 -6.81 21.64
N ASP A 36 26.57 -6.77 22.76
CA ASP A 36 27.66 -7.68 23.05
C ASP A 36 27.14 -9.14 23.10
N SER A 37 27.94 -10.02 22.51
CA SER A 37 27.73 -11.47 22.33
C SER A 37 26.98 -12.16 23.47
N LEU A 38 25.88 -12.85 23.15
CA LEU A 38 25.28 -13.84 24.06
C LEU A 38 26.27 -15.00 24.26
N PRO A 39 26.59 -15.42 25.51
CA PRO A 39 27.42 -16.58 25.74
C PRO A 39 26.71 -17.85 25.24
N SER A 40 27.37 -18.59 24.36
CA SER A 40 26.94 -19.92 23.91
C SER A 40 26.94 -20.90 25.08
N SER A 41 25.76 -21.39 25.44
CA SER A 41 25.60 -22.53 26.34
C SER A 41 25.88 -23.84 25.61
N TYR A 42 27.15 -24.12 25.32
CA TYR A 42 27.62 -25.51 25.17
C TYR A 42 28.73 -25.77 26.19
N THR A 43 28.35 -25.98 27.45
CA THR A 43 29.22 -26.70 28.38
C THR A 43 28.65 -28.10 28.46
N GLY A 44 29.37 -29.06 27.90
CA GLY A 44 28.92 -30.45 27.87
C GLY A 44 29.82 -31.38 27.07
N GLY A 45 31.03 -30.95 26.69
CA GLY A 45 32.09 -31.86 26.32
C GLY A 45 32.60 -32.58 27.57
N SER A 46 31.97 -33.69 27.93
CA SER A 46 32.53 -34.67 28.84
C SER A 46 32.29 -36.06 28.27
N SER A 47 33.39 -36.59 27.74
CA SER A 47 33.69 -37.94 27.29
C SER A 47 32.78 -39.05 27.83
N SER A 48 32.16 -39.80 26.92
CA SER A 48 31.98 -41.26 27.02
C SER A 48 31.65 -41.83 25.63
N PRO A 49 32.52 -42.69 25.04
CA PRO A 49 32.17 -43.44 23.84
C PRO A 49 31.49 -44.73 24.28
N GLY A 50 30.17 -44.84 24.09
CA GLY A 50 29.50 -46.09 24.39
C GLY A 50 27.98 -46.06 24.25
N LEU A 51 27.52 -46.99 23.41
CA LEU A 51 26.25 -47.72 23.52
C LEU A 51 25.04 -47.10 22.79
N ASN A 52 24.90 -47.53 21.52
CA ASN A 52 23.68 -48.11 20.95
C ASN A 52 22.36 -47.85 21.71
N GLY A 53 21.77 -46.67 21.51
CA GLY A 53 20.33 -46.42 21.68
C GLY A 53 19.68 -46.33 20.29
N PRO A 54 18.39 -46.70 20.13
CA PRO A 54 17.74 -46.64 18.82
C PRO A 54 17.75 -45.20 18.29
N PRO A 55 17.64 -44.98 16.97
CA PRO A 55 17.43 -43.63 16.47
C PRO A 55 16.13 -43.15 17.10
N SER A 56 16.25 -42.26 18.09
CA SER A 56 15.09 -41.56 18.63
C SER A 56 14.55 -40.77 17.45
N PHE A 57 13.39 -41.20 16.98
CA PHE A 57 12.61 -40.51 15.98
C PHE A 57 12.34 -39.10 16.51
N GLU A 58 13.11 -38.12 16.05
CA GLU A 58 12.70 -36.72 16.05
C GLU A 58 12.44 -36.26 14.60
N PRO A 59 11.31 -36.64 13.95
CA PRO A 59 10.92 -35.99 12.70
C PRO A 59 9.55 -35.29 12.76
N ASP A 60 8.93 -35.10 13.93
CA ASP A 60 7.55 -34.58 13.97
C ASP A 60 7.48 -33.04 13.96
N SER A 61 8.37 -32.33 14.69
CA SER A 61 8.31 -30.87 14.79
C SER A 61 8.63 -30.12 13.49
N GLY A 62 9.44 -30.71 12.60
CA GLY A 62 9.83 -30.07 11.33
C GLY A 62 8.78 -30.20 10.22
N ILE A 63 7.87 -31.18 10.32
CA ILE A 63 6.81 -31.40 9.33
C ILE A 63 5.71 -30.35 9.51
N ASP A 64 5.31 -30.09 10.75
CA ASP A 64 4.31 -29.07 11.08
C ASP A 64 4.78 -27.66 10.68
N GLU A 65 6.04 -27.31 10.97
CA GLU A 65 6.62 -26.03 10.55
C GLU A 65 6.68 -25.89 9.02
N GLN A 66 6.98 -26.97 8.31
CA GLN A 66 7.05 -26.96 6.85
C GLN A 66 5.65 -26.82 6.24
N GLU A 67 4.64 -27.44 6.84
CA GLU A 67 3.24 -27.29 6.44
C GLU A 67 2.71 -25.87 6.71
N GLU A 68 3.04 -25.29 7.86
CA GLU A 68 2.68 -23.90 8.19
C GLU A 68 3.31 -22.92 7.20
N LYS A 69 4.60 -23.11 6.88
CA LYS A 69 5.29 -22.33 5.83
C LYS A 69 4.60 -22.49 4.48
N ALA A 70 4.20 -23.70 4.09
CA ALA A 70 3.49 -23.93 2.83
C ALA A 70 2.13 -23.23 2.80
N ARG A 71 1.39 -23.20 3.92
CA ARG A 71 0.13 -22.46 4.06
C ARG A 71 0.34 -20.95 3.96
N LEU A 72 1.35 -20.41 4.64
CA LEU A 72 1.72 -18.99 4.56
C LEU A 72 2.12 -18.59 3.13
N ILE A 73 2.94 -19.39 2.45
CA ILE A 73 3.33 -19.15 1.06
C ILE A 73 2.09 -19.09 0.16
N SER A 74 1.15 -20.03 0.34
CA SER A 74 -0.09 -20.07 -0.46
C SER A 74 -0.93 -18.81 -0.27
N GLN A 75 -1.07 -18.35 0.98
CA GLN A 75 -1.79 -17.12 1.29
C GLN A 75 -1.10 -15.89 0.67
N VAL A 76 0.22 -15.80 0.76
CA VAL A 76 0.99 -14.70 0.15
C VAL A 76 0.78 -14.69 -1.37
N LEU A 77 0.81 -15.84 -2.03
CA LEU A 77 0.57 -15.93 -3.48
C LEU A 77 -0.85 -15.50 -3.87
N GLU A 78 -1.87 -15.89 -3.10
CA GLU A 78 -3.25 -15.46 -3.34
C GLU A 78 -3.41 -13.95 -3.17
N LEU A 79 -2.81 -13.38 -2.12
CA LEU A 79 -2.81 -11.93 -1.89
C LEU A 79 -2.06 -11.17 -3.00
N GLN A 80 -0.92 -11.70 -3.45
CA GLN A 80 -0.17 -11.12 -4.56
C GLN A 80 -0.98 -11.12 -5.85
N ASN A 81 -1.64 -12.23 -6.18
CA ASN A 81 -2.52 -12.30 -7.36
C ASN A 81 -3.66 -11.28 -7.27
N THR A 82 -4.31 -11.18 -6.11
CA THR A 82 -5.42 -10.22 -5.90
C THR A 82 -4.94 -8.78 -6.00
N LEU A 83 -3.74 -8.48 -5.49
CA LEU A 83 -3.15 -7.14 -5.56
C LEU A 83 -2.75 -6.78 -6.99
N ASP A 84 -2.22 -7.73 -7.75
CA ASP A 84 -1.87 -7.54 -9.17
C ASP A 84 -3.13 -7.24 -10.01
N ASP A 85 -4.19 -8.04 -9.82
CA ASP A 85 -5.48 -7.81 -10.46
C ASP A 85 -6.06 -6.42 -10.15
N LEU A 86 -6.00 -6.01 -8.88
CA LEU A 86 -6.47 -4.68 -8.46
C LEU A 86 -5.62 -3.57 -9.08
N SER A 87 -4.30 -3.75 -9.13
CA SER A 87 -3.37 -2.79 -9.72
C SER A 87 -3.65 -2.58 -11.20
N GLN A 88 -3.86 -3.67 -11.95
CA GLN A 88 -4.21 -3.60 -13.37
C GLN A 88 -5.57 -2.90 -13.60
N ARG A 89 -6.57 -3.16 -12.74
CA ARG A 89 -7.86 -2.45 -12.82
C ARG A 89 -7.71 -0.96 -12.56
N VAL A 90 -6.89 -0.58 -11.59
CA VAL A 90 -6.61 0.84 -11.29
C VAL A 90 -5.96 1.51 -12.50
N ASP A 91 -4.98 0.87 -13.13
CA ASP A 91 -4.33 1.42 -14.32
C ASP A 91 -5.30 1.56 -15.49
N SER A 92 -6.18 0.58 -15.70
CA SER A 92 -7.24 0.64 -16.72
C SER A 92 -8.20 1.81 -16.49
N VAL A 93 -8.63 2.02 -15.24
CA VAL A 93 -9.51 3.14 -14.85
C VAL A 93 -8.81 4.48 -15.05
N LYS A 94 -7.52 4.58 -14.71
CA LYS A 94 -6.73 5.80 -14.94
C LYS A 94 -6.64 6.15 -16.43
N GLU A 95 -6.41 5.15 -17.28
CA GLU A 95 -6.34 5.34 -18.73
C GLU A 95 -7.68 5.82 -19.30
N GLU A 96 -8.79 5.16 -18.94
CA GLU A 96 -10.13 5.56 -19.36
C GLU A 96 -10.46 6.98 -18.87
N ASN A 97 -10.14 7.31 -17.62
CA ASN A 97 -10.36 8.63 -17.07
C ASN A 97 -9.57 9.71 -17.85
N LEU A 98 -8.30 9.44 -18.17
CA LEU A 98 -7.48 10.37 -18.95
C LEU A 98 -8.07 10.60 -20.34
N LYS A 99 -8.53 9.54 -21.00
CA LYS A 99 -9.22 9.63 -22.29
C LYS A 99 -10.47 10.50 -22.20
N LEU A 100 -11.35 10.24 -21.24
CA LEU A 100 -12.57 11.02 -21.03
C LEU A 100 -12.27 12.49 -20.73
N ARG A 101 -11.24 12.79 -19.93
CA ARG A 101 -10.81 14.16 -19.66
C ARG A 101 -10.32 14.86 -20.94
N SER A 102 -9.56 14.16 -21.77
CA SER A 102 -9.08 14.71 -23.05
C SER A 102 -10.24 15.01 -24.02
N GLU A 103 -11.22 14.12 -24.12
CA GLU A 103 -12.40 14.31 -24.96
C GLU A 103 -13.27 15.46 -24.46
N ASN A 104 -13.52 15.51 -23.15
CA ASN A 104 -14.28 16.59 -22.52
C ASN A 104 -13.59 17.95 -22.69
N GLN A 105 -12.25 18.00 -22.67
CA GLN A 105 -11.51 19.23 -22.93
C GLN A 105 -11.76 19.73 -24.36
N VAL A 106 -11.70 18.83 -25.35
CA VAL A 106 -11.95 19.18 -26.76
C VAL A 106 -13.40 19.64 -26.96
N LEU A 107 -14.36 18.91 -26.38
CA LEU A 107 -15.78 19.28 -26.43
C LEU A 107 -16.05 20.62 -25.74
N GLY A 108 -15.43 20.86 -24.59
CA GLY A 108 -15.51 22.13 -23.86
C GLY A 108 -15.04 23.30 -24.71
N GLN A 109 -13.88 23.18 -25.34
CA GLN A 109 -13.36 24.21 -26.24
C GLN A 109 -14.28 24.45 -27.44
N TYR A 110 -14.86 23.39 -28.02
CA TYR A 110 -15.81 23.52 -29.12
C TYR A 110 -17.04 24.34 -28.71
N ILE A 111 -17.60 24.05 -27.53
CA ILE A 111 -18.74 24.79 -26.97
C ILE A 111 -18.36 26.25 -26.71
N GLU A 112 -17.20 26.51 -26.08
CA GLU A 112 -16.71 27.87 -25.84
C GLU A 112 -16.55 28.67 -27.15
N ASN A 113 -15.99 28.04 -28.18
CA ASN A 113 -15.83 28.67 -29.49
C ASN A 113 -17.18 29.02 -30.12
N LEU A 114 -18.17 28.13 -30.02
CA LEU A 114 -19.53 28.41 -30.49
C LEU A 114 -20.19 29.54 -29.71
N MET A 115 -20.09 29.53 -28.39
CA MET A 115 -20.66 30.59 -27.54
C MET A 115 -20.00 31.94 -27.82
N SER A 116 -18.68 31.97 -28.04
CA SER A 116 -17.93 33.20 -28.31
C SER A 116 -18.19 33.78 -29.70
N ALA A 117 -18.32 32.91 -30.72
CA ALA A 117 -18.57 33.32 -32.10
C ALA A 117 -20.05 33.70 -32.36
N SER A 118 -20.97 33.24 -31.51
CA SER A 118 -22.39 33.57 -31.63
C SER A 118 -22.71 34.88 -30.92
N SER A 119 -23.07 35.90 -31.71
CA SER A 119 -23.50 37.22 -31.22
C SER A 119 -24.72 37.17 -30.27
N VAL A 120 -25.48 36.06 -30.26
CA VAL A 120 -26.64 35.88 -29.39
C VAL A 120 -26.24 35.77 -27.91
N PHE A 121 -25.05 35.25 -27.60
CA PHE A 121 -24.60 35.03 -26.22
C PHE A 121 -23.74 36.16 -25.64
N GLN A 122 -23.30 37.12 -26.47
CA GLN A 122 -22.55 38.29 -26.01
C GLN A 122 -23.46 39.35 -25.34
N SER A 123 -24.74 39.42 -25.72
CA SER A 123 -25.68 40.44 -25.25
C SER A 123 -26.23 40.22 -23.84
N THR A 124 -25.94 39.09 -23.19
CA THR A 124 -26.47 38.75 -21.85
C THR A 124 -25.41 38.67 -20.75
N THR A 125 -24.14 39.02 -21.01
CA THR A 125 -23.17 39.17 -19.92
C THR A 125 -23.43 40.48 -19.17
N PRO A 126 -23.92 40.47 -17.91
CA PRO A 126 -23.99 41.69 -17.14
C PRO A 126 -22.57 42.18 -16.92
N ASN A 127 -22.28 43.39 -17.40
CA ASN A 127 -21.05 44.09 -17.10
C ASN A 127 -21.02 44.36 -15.59
N ILE A 128 -20.46 43.43 -14.80
CA ILE A 128 -20.01 43.69 -13.42
C ILE A 128 -18.79 44.62 -13.57
N GLY A 129 -19.10 45.88 -13.87
CA GLY A 129 -18.17 46.98 -13.79
C GLY A 129 -17.82 47.16 -12.33
N LYS A 130 -16.57 46.80 -11.99
CA LYS A 130 -15.91 47.12 -10.74
C LYS A 130 -16.10 48.61 -10.43
N LYS A 131 -16.62 48.93 -9.25
CA LYS A 131 -16.71 50.29 -8.71
C LYS A 131 -16.05 50.31 -7.33
#